data_AF-S2KEH6-F1
#
_entry.id   AF-S2KEH6-F1
#
_cell.length_a   1.000
_cell.length_b   1.000
_cell.length_c   1.000
_cell.angle_alpha   90.00
_cell.angle_beta   90.00
_cell.angle_gamma   90.00
#
_symmetry.space_group_name_H-M   'P 1'
#
loop_
_entity.id
_entity.type
_entity.pdbx_description
1 polymer ?
#
loop_
_entity_poly.entity_id
_entity_poly.type
_entity_poly.pdbx_seq_one_letter_code
_entity_poly.pdbx_strand_id
1 'polypeptide(L)'
;MASIDFLPRRLNEVPVVFRGMTGREVGLMAVGGFALGVPAGIVSALVLGAIAMVPTVASVTAGLALWFGGTVMRRLRRGRTTTWFYRRLQWKLASAGLPLGEGETLITRSTVFRIGRDTRGRGGRP
;
A
#
# COMPACT_ATOMS: atom_id res chain seq x y z
N MET A 1 -39.31 2.25 23.07
CA MET A 1 -37.92 2.74 22.91
C MET A 1 -37.18 1.69 22.09
N ALA A 2 -37.11 1.88 20.77
CA ALA A 2 -36.51 0.88 19.87
C ALA A 2 -35.00 1.13 19.79
N SER A 3 -34.22 0.33 20.52
CA SER A 3 -32.77 0.28 20.38
C SER A 3 -32.44 -0.45 19.08
N ILE A 4 -31.77 0.22 18.14
CA ILE A 4 -31.20 -0.43 16.95
C ILE A 4 -30.02 -1.27 17.45
N ASP A 5 -30.26 -2.56 17.65
CA ASP A 5 -29.34 -3.47 18.36
C ASP A 5 -28.10 -3.86 17.51
N PHE A 6 -28.18 -3.76 16.18
CA PHE A 6 -27.06 -4.12 15.33
C PHE A 6 -27.02 -3.27 14.07
N LEU A 7 -26.04 -2.36 13.98
CA LEU A 7 -25.64 -1.77 12.70
C LEU A 7 -24.62 -2.71 12.05
N PRO A 8 -24.96 -3.43 10.97
CA PRO A 8 -24.07 -4.40 10.35
C PRO A 8 -22.86 -3.70 9.72
N ARG A 9 -21.73 -3.70 10.43
CA ARG A 9 -20.45 -3.12 9.98
C ARG A 9 -19.97 -3.71 8.65
N ARG A 10 -20.34 -4.96 8.37
CA ARG A 10 -20.03 -5.69 7.14
C ARG A 10 -20.60 -5.05 5.89
N LEU A 11 -21.68 -4.26 5.98
CA LEU A 11 -22.29 -3.64 4.79
C LEU A 11 -21.42 -2.52 4.20
N ASN A 12 -20.60 -1.87 5.02
CA ASN A 12 -19.75 -0.76 4.61
C ASN A 12 -18.25 -1.16 4.50
N GLU A 13 -17.93 -2.42 4.82
CA GLU A 13 -16.59 -2.97 4.70
C GLU A 13 -16.37 -3.57 3.31
N VAL A 14 -15.24 -3.24 2.68
CA VAL A 14 -14.84 -3.84 1.41
C VAL A 14 -14.73 -5.37 1.54
N PRO A 15 -15.31 -6.15 0.62
CA PRO A 15 -15.32 -7.60 0.72
C PRO A 15 -13.92 -8.18 0.56
N VAL A 16 -13.67 -9.26 1.31
CA VAL A 16 -12.46 -10.07 1.19
C VAL A 16 -12.62 -11.01 0.01
N VAL A 17 -11.67 -10.99 -0.93
CA VAL A 17 -11.70 -11.78 -2.17
C VAL A 17 -10.78 -13.00 -2.08
N PHE A 18 -9.55 -12.84 -1.58
CA PHE A 18 -8.58 -13.92 -1.57
C PHE A 18 -7.71 -13.92 -0.31
N ARG A 19 -7.72 -15.02 0.46
CA ARG A 19 -6.83 -15.26 1.62
C ARG A 19 -6.75 -14.10 2.63
N GLY A 20 -7.84 -13.36 2.84
CA GLY A 20 -7.88 -12.20 3.75
C GLY A 20 -7.61 -10.84 3.09
N MET A 21 -7.38 -10.80 1.77
CA MET A 21 -7.13 -9.59 1.00
C MET A 21 -8.38 -9.08 0.29
N THR A 22 -8.54 -7.76 0.21
CA THR A 22 -9.57 -7.12 -0.62
C THR A 22 -9.19 -7.20 -2.11
N GLY A 23 -10.16 -7.01 -3.02
CA GLY A 23 -9.90 -7.08 -4.47
C GLY A 23 -8.79 -6.12 -4.95
N ARG A 24 -8.72 -4.91 -4.37
CA ARG A 24 -7.66 -3.94 -4.67
C ARG A 24 -6.28 -4.40 -4.20
N GLU A 25 -6.20 -5.09 -3.07
CA GLU A 25 -4.95 -5.64 -2.54
C GLU A 25 -4.45 -6.81 -3.39
N VAL A 26 -5.36 -7.68 -3.82
CA VAL A 26 -5.05 -8.76 -4.78
C VAL A 26 -4.47 -8.16 -6.06
N GLY A 27 -5.12 -7.15 -6.62
CA GLY A 27 -4.62 -6.44 -7.80
C GLY A 27 -3.22 -5.84 -7.58
N LEU A 28 -2.99 -5.17 -6.45
CA LEU A 28 -1.68 -4.61 -6.13
C LEU A 28 -0.58 -5.67 -5.99
N MET A 29 -0.87 -6.79 -5.33
CA MET A 29 0.08 -7.89 -5.18
C MET A 29 0.36 -8.60 -6.50
N ALA A 30 -0.67 -8.77 -7.35
CA ALA A 30 -0.51 -9.35 -8.67
C ALA A 30 0.33 -8.45 -9.58
N VAL A 31 0.01 -7.16 -9.69
CA VAL A 31 0.75 -6.21 -10.53
C VAL A 31 2.17 -6.00 -9.99
N GLY A 32 2.33 -5.84 -8.67
CA GLY A 32 3.64 -5.71 -8.03
C GLY A 32 4.50 -6.96 -8.22
N GLY A 33 3.95 -8.15 -8.00
CA GLY A 33 4.65 -9.42 -8.21
C GLY A 33 5.01 -9.65 -9.69
N PHE A 34 4.11 -9.30 -10.61
CA PHE A 34 4.36 -9.36 -12.05
C PHE A 34 5.51 -8.42 -12.43
N ALA A 35 5.45 -7.15 -12.02
CA ALA A 35 6.49 -6.15 -12.30
C ALA A 35 7.86 -6.56 -11.73
N LEU A 36 7.89 -7.15 -10.53
CA LEU A 36 9.12 -7.70 -9.94
C LEU A 36 9.65 -8.91 -10.71
N GLY A 37 8.78 -9.71 -11.33
CA GLY A 37 9.15 -10.87 -12.12
C GLY A 37 9.64 -10.55 -13.54
N VAL A 38 9.29 -9.38 -14.09
CA VAL A 38 9.71 -8.96 -15.45
C VAL A 38 11.24 -8.92 -15.60
N PRO A 39 12.04 -8.28 -14.72
CA PRO A 39 13.49 -8.30 -14.81
C PRO A 39 14.08 -9.72 -14.82
N ALA A 40 13.60 -10.59 -13.93
CA ALA A 40 14.02 -11.99 -13.88
C ALA A 40 13.62 -12.75 -15.16
N GLY A 41 12.44 -12.47 -15.70
CA GLY A 41 11.96 -13.00 -16.96
C GLY A 41 12.79 -12.55 -18.16
N ILE A 42 13.22 -11.29 -18.20
CA ILE A 42 14.13 -10.77 -19.24
C ILE A 42 15.46 -11.50 -19.18
N VAL A 43 16.06 -11.63 -18.00
CA VAL A 43 17.32 -12.40 -17.83
C VAL A 43 17.12 -13.85 -18.30
N SER A 44 16.02 -14.48 -17.92
CA SER A 44 15.70 -15.85 -18.32
C SER A 44 15.50 -15.98 -19.84
N ALA A 45 14.87 -14.99 -20.48
CA ALA A 45 14.68 -14.96 -21.93
C ALA A 45 15.99 -14.84 -22.69
N LEU A 46 16.96 -14.07 -22.16
CA LEU A 46 18.30 -13.96 -22.75
C LEU A 46 19.09 -15.27 -22.62
N VAL A 47 19.00 -15.95 -21.46
CA VAL A 47 19.71 -17.21 -21.21
C VAL A 47 19.15 -18.37 -22.04
N LEU A 48 17.81 -18.45 -22.14
CA LEU A 48 17.13 -19.55 -22.83
C LEU A 48 16.83 -19.26 -24.30
N GLY A 49 17.08 -18.03 -24.76
CA GLY A 49 16.77 -17.58 -26.14
C GLY A 49 15.28 -17.51 -26.46
N ALA A 50 14.40 -17.50 -25.46
CA ALA A 50 12.95 -17.60 -25.63
C ALA A 50 12.23 -16.39 -25.02
N ILE A 51 11.65 -15.53 -25.86
CA ILE A 51 10.94 -14.31 -25.43
C ILE A 51 9.71 -14.63 -24.55
N ALA A 52 9.11 -15.82 -24.75
CA ALA A 52 8.02 -16.32 -23.92
C ALA A 52 8.40 -16.53 -22.44
N MET A 53 9.70 -16.51 -22.09
CA MET A 53 10.15 -16.59 -20.70
C MET A 53 9.80 -15.35 -19.88
N VAL A 54 9.64 -14.18 -20.52
CA VAL A 54 9.27 -12.96 -19.81
C VAL A 54 7.88 -13.06 -19.17
N PRO A 55 6.78 -13.30 -19.92
CA PRO A 55 5.45 -13.37 -19.33
C PRO A 55 5.27 -14.60 -18.42
N THR A 56 5.97 -15.70 -18.65
CA THR A 56 5.88 -16.91 -17.80
C THR A 56 6.51 -16.68 -16.44
N VAL A 57 7.76 -16.20 -16.37
CA VAL A 57 8.43 -15.88 -15.10
C VAL A 57 7.67 -14.77 -14.35
N ALA A 58 7.20 -13.74 -15.05
CA ALA A 58 6.39 -12.69 -14.44
C ALA A 58 5.09 -13.24 -13.83
N SER A 59 4.40 -14.15 -14.52
CA SER A 59 3.17 -14.78 -14.02
C SER A 59 3.42 -15.69 -12.82
N VAL A 60 4.51 -16.48 -12.84
CA VAL A 60 4.92 -17.31 -11.68
C VAL A 60 5.21 -16.42 -10.48
N THR A 61 5.95 -15.33 -10.67
CA THR A 61 6.30 -14.39 -9.60
C THR A 61 5.05 -13.71 -9.02
N ALA A 62 4.09 -13.34 -9.87
CA ALA A 62 2.79 -12.82 -9.43
C ALA A 62 2.00 -13.84 -8.61
N GLY A 63 1.96 -15.11 -9.02
CA GLY A 63 1.32 -16.19 -8.27
C GLY A 63 1.95 -16.42 -6.90
N LEU A 64 3.29 -16.42 -6.82
CA LEU A 64 4.02 -16.49 -5.55
C LEU A 64 3.72 -15.28 -4.66
N ALA A 65 3.73 -14.07 -5.22
CA ALA A 65 3.39 -12.84 -4.50
C ALA A 65 1.96 -12.90 -3.92
N LEU A 66 0.98 -13.44 -4.63
CA LEU A 66 -0.37 -13.65 -4.12
C LEU A 66 -0.42 -14.69 -3.00
N TRP A 67 0.27 -15.81 -3.16
CA TRP A 67 0.30 -16.91 -2.19
C TRP A 67 0.92 -16.49 -0.86
N PHE A 68 2.11 -15.89 -0.92
CA PHE A 68 2.80 -15.39 0.26
C PHE A 68 2.17 -14.09 0.78
N GLY A 69 1.72 -13.21 -0.10
CA GLY A 69 1.07 -11.95 0.21
C GLY A 69 -0.14 -12.14 1.11
N GLY A 70 -1.02 -13.10 0.85
CA GLY A 70 -2.16 -13.38 1.74
C GLY A 70 -1.76 -13.83 3.14
N THR A 71 -0.65 -14.59 3.25
CA THR A 71 -0.13 -15.06 4.55
C THR A 71 0.49 -13.90 5.35
N VAL A 72 1.25 -13.04 4.68
CA VAL A 72 1.84 -11.83 5.26
C VAL A 72 0.74 -10.84 5.65
N MET A 73 -0.26 -10.65 4.79
CA MET A 73 -1.38 -9.73 5.04
C MET A 73 -2.21 -10.16 6.24
N ARG A 74 -2.45 -11.46 6.41
CA ARG A 74 -3.13 -12.01 7.59
C ARG A 74 -2.36 -11.73 8.89
N ARG A 75 -1.02 -11.72 8.85
CA ARG A 75 -0.17 -11.34 10.00
C ARG A 75 -0.18 -9.84 10.24
N LEU A 76 -0.04 -9.03 9.19
CA LEU A 76 0.00 -7.56 9.29
C LEU A 76 -1.33 -6.94 9.76
N ARG A 77 -2.46 -7.55 9.36
CA ARG A 77 -3.81 -7.11 9.71
C ARG A 77 -4.31 -7.64 11.05
N ARG A 78 -3.55 -8.47 11.78
CA ARG A 78 -4.00 -9.05 13.05
C ARG A 78 -4.25 -7.94 14.09
N GLY A 79 -5.51 -7.75 14.46
CA GLY A 79 -5.94 -6.74 15.44
C GLY A 79 -6.01 -5.29 14.93
N ARG A 80 -5.94 -5.04 13.60
CA ARG A 80 -6.00 -3.68 13.03
C ARG A 80 -7.17 -3.48 12.07
N THR A 81 -7.69 -2.26 12.01
CA THR A 81 -8.81 -1.85 11.16
C THR A 81 -8.48 -1.99 9.67
N THR A 82 -9.50 -2.23 8.84
CA THR A 82 -9.37 -2.47 7.38
C THR A 82 -8.62 -1.34 6.65
N THR A 83 -8.88 -0.09 7.03
CA THR A 83 -8.28 1.13 6.45
C THR A 83 -6.83 1.39 6.87
N TRP A 84 -6.35 0.75 7.95
CA TRP A 84 -5.03 1.03 8.53
C TRP A 84 -3.90 0.78 7.52
N PHE A 85 -3.99 -0.29 6.73
CA PHE A 85 -2.95 -0.65 5.76
C PHE A 85 -2.77 0.44 4.70
N TYR A 86 -3.88 0.90 4.10
CA TYR A 86 -3.87 1.98 3.12
C TYR A 86 -3.30 3.26 3.70
N ARG A 87 -3.78 3.68 4.87
CA ARG A 87 -3.26 4.88 5.55
C ARG A 87 -1.77 4.77 5.89
N ARG A 88 -1.31 3.59 6.33
CA ARG A 88 0.11 3.38 6.65
C ARG A 88 0.98 3.42 5.40
N LEU A 89 0.51 2.86 4.29
CA LEU A 89 1.21 2.90 3.01
C LEU A 89 1.25 4.33 2.45
N GLN A 90 0.11 5.03 2.41
CA GLN A 90 0.02 6.44 2.03
C GLN A 90 0.94 7.31 2.88
N TRP A 91 0.94 7.11 4.20
CA TRP A 91 1.84 7.83 5.10
C TRP A 91 3.32 7.56 4.79
N LYS A 92 3.71 6.30 4.56
CA LYS A 92 5.10 5.97 4.18
C LYS A 92 5.51 6.61 2.85
N LEU A 93 4.63 6.58 1.85
CA LEU A 93 4.86 7.19 0.53
C LEU A 93 4.99 8.72 0.65
N ALA A 94 4.06 9.35 1.36
CA ALA A 94 4.10 10.79 1.64
C ALA A 94 5.34 11.20 2.44
N SER A 95 5.75 10.40 3.44
CA SER A 95 6.99 10.62 4.19
C SER A 95 8.26 10.42 3.34
N ALA A 96 8.19 9.60 2.29
CA ALA A 96 9.28 9.40 1.33
C ALA A 96 9.33 10.49 0.24
N GLY A 97 8.43 11.49 0.29
CA GLY A 97 8.37 12.58 -0.69
C GLY A 97 7.59 12.24 -1.97
N LEU A 98 6.89 11.10 -1.99
CA LEU A 98 6.05 10.67 -3.11
C LEU A 98 4.58 10.62 -2.65
N PRO A 99 3.91 11.77 -2.45
CA PRO A 99 2.53 11.77 -2.01
C PRO A 99 1.63 11.28 -3.17
N LEU A 100 1.16 10.04 -3.06
CA LEU A 100 0.26 9.42 -4.03
C LEU A 100 -1.18 9.41 -3.49
N GLY A 101 -2.13 9.89 -4.31
CA GLY A 101 -3.55 9.94 -3.97
C GLY A 101 -3.84 10.83 -2.75
N GLU A 102 -4.63 10.35 -1.80
CA GLU A 102 -4.96 11.09 -0.56
C GLU A 102 -3.74 11.39 0.34
N GLY A 103 -2.57 10.83 0.02
CA GLY A 103 -1.30 11.11 0.68
C GLY A 103 -0.87 12.59 0.66
N GLU A 104 -1.33 13.37 -0.32
CA GLU A 104 -1.07 14.83 -0.39
C GLU A 104 -1.77 15.61 0.73
N THR A 105 -2.95 15.15 1.13
CA THR A 105 -3.77 15.79 2.18
C THR A 105 -3.39 15.32 3.58
N LEU A 106 -2.48 14.36 3.70
CA LEU A 106 -2.07 13.79 4.97
C LEU A 106 -1.14 14.76 5.72
N ILE A 107 -1.52 15.11 6.94
CA ILE A 107 -0.67 15.86 7.85
C ILE A 107 0.50 14.95 8.25
N THR A 108 1.65 15.14 7.60
CA THR A 108 2.88 14.34 7.82
C THR A 108 3.83 14.98 8.83
N ARG A 109 3.74 16.30 9.03
CA ARG A 109 4.52 17.04 10.03
C ARG A 109 3.61 17.62 11.11
N SER A 110 3.97 17.38 12.36
CA SER A 110 3.43 18.09 13.51
C SER A 110 4.47 19.09 14.00
N THR A 111 4.09 20.35 14.14
CA THR A 111 4.90 21.38 14.81
C THR A 111 4.24 21.73 16.14
N VAL A 112 5.03 22.20 17.11
CA VAL A 112 4.47 22.70 18.36
C VAL A 112 3.86 24.08 18.09
N PHE A 113 2.58 24.25 18.39
CA PHE A 113 1.91 25.53 18.26
C PHE A 113 2.47 26.52 19.28
N ARG A 114 2.95 27.69 18.84
CA ARG A 114 3.41 28.77 19.71
C ARG A 114 2.51 29.99 19.56
N ILE A 115 1.98 30.47 20.67
CA ILE A 115 1.21 31.71 20.77
C ILE A 115 2.17 32.82 21.17
N GLY A 116 2.94 33.32 20.21
CA GLY A 116 3.86 34.43 20.43
C GLY A 116 4.14 35.14 19.11
N ARG A 117 4.15 36.47 19.09
CA ARG A 117 4.55 37.23 17.90
C ARG A 117 6.06 37.15 17.79
N ASP A 118 6.56 36.58 16.69
CA ASP A 118 8.00 36.60 16.38
C ASP A 118 8.40 38.02 15.99
N THR A 119 8.86 38.81 16.96
CA THR A 119 9.53 40.08 16.72
C THR A 119 11.02 39.82 16.47
N ARG A 120 11.35 39.02 15.45
CA ARG A 120 12.72 38.98 14.91
C ARG A 120 12.83 39.88 13.70
N GLY A 121 13.40 41.06 13.96
CA GLY A 121 13.94 41.91 12.91
C GLY A 121 14.99 41.17 12.09
N ARG A 122 14.88 41.32 10.76
CA ARG A 122 15.94 41.39 9.75
C ARG A 122 17.28 40.70 10.11
N GLY A 123 17.61 39.59 9.42
CA GLY A 123 18.99 39.12 9.33
C GLY A 123 19.20 37.80 8.60
N GLY A 124 19.53 37.86 7.31
CA GLY A 124 20.50 36.94 6.66
C GLY A 124 20.00 35.64 6.02
N ARG A 125 19.99 35.60 4.67
CA ARG A 125 20.24 34.41 3.83
C ARG A 125 21.75 34.08 3.84
N PRO A 126 22.25 32.89 3.43
CA PRO A 126 22.05 32.26 2.10
C PRO A 126 21.05 31.10 2.09
#